data_AF-A0AA87Q145-F1
#
_entry.id   AF-A0AA87Q145-F1
#
_cell.length_a   1.000
_cell.length_b   1.000
_cell.length_c   1.000
_cell.angle_alpha   90.00
_cell.angle_beta   90.00
_cell.angle_gamma   90.00
#
_symmetry.space_group_name_H-M   'P 1'
#
loop_
_entity.id
_entity.type
_entity.pdbx_description
1 polymer ?
#
loop_
_entity_poly.entity_id
_entity_poly.type
_entity_poly.pdbx_seq_one_letter_code
_entity_poly.pdbx_strand_id
1 'polypeptide(L)'
;MAADPAAHGEEGFSLIEVLCAFVILSISAAIVLQTVQLATKSSAMAEEKMTILTIVPKIELAITTAEGGGGSSPRGETDGLHWEIEPVPFAEEQDDEGMARLRVFLPGGERHYDFLINYHPRSP
;
A
#
# COMPACT_ATOMS: atom_id res chain seq x y z
N MET A 1 33.21 71.66 -12.25
CA MET A 1 34.22 70.67 -11.81
C MET A 1 34.22 70.75 -10.29
N ALA A 2 33.82 69.76 -9.51
CA ALA A 2 33.61 68.34 -9.76
C ALA A 2 32.27 67.88 -9.15
N ALA A 3 31.60 66.95 -9.82
CA ALA A 3 30.56 66.13 -9.19
C ALA A 3 31.28 65.04 -8.42
N ASP A 4 31.00 64.94 -7.12
CA ASP A 4 31.39 63.80 -6.28
C ASP A 4 30.35 62.69 -6.53
N PRO A 5 30.69 61.58 -7.21
CA PRO A 5 29.80 60.44 -7.24
C PRO A 5 29.93 59.77 -5.87
N ALA A 6 29.02 60.15 -4.96
CA ALA A 6 28.83 59.47 -3.69
C ALA A 6 28.86 57.96 -3.93
N ALA A 7 29.81 57.33 -3.24
CA ALA A 7 30.12 55.92 -3.30
C ALA A 7 28.83 55.09 -3.32
N HIS A 8 28.75 54.19 -4.30
CA HIS A 8 27.70 53.18 -4.37
C HIS A 8 27.72 52.42 -3.03
N GLY A 9 26.60 52.43 -2.32
CA GLY A 9 26.44 51.66 -1.10
C GLY A 9 26.58 50.18 -1.42
N GLU A 10 27.75 49.62 -1.12
CA GLU A 10 27.95 48.18 -1.01
C GLU A 10 27.20 47.72 0.25
N GLU A 11 25.89 47.51 0.12
CA GLU A 11 25.05 46.94 1.17
C GLU A 11 25.44 45.47 1.36
N GLY A 12 26.37 45.22 2.28
CA GLY A 12 26.71 43.87 2.72
C GLY A 12 25.51 43.18 3.37
N PHE A 13 25.36 41.88 3.10
CA PHE A 13 24.28 41.05 3.66
C PHE A 13 24.30 41.10 5.19
N SER A 14 23.16 41.43 5.80
CA SER A 14 23.07 41.47 7.27
C SER A 14 23.02 40.05 7.85
N LEU A 15 23.65 39.84 9.01
CA LEU A 15 23.65 38.55 9.72
C LEU A 15 22.23 38.03 9.97
N ILE A 16 21.29 38.93 10.26
CA ILE A 16 19.87 38.58 10.47
C ILE A 16 19.23 38.02 9.20
N GLU A 17 19.63 38.52 8.04
CA GLU A 17 19.09 38.11 6.75
C GLU A 17 19.57 36.71 6.38
N VAL A 18 20.85 36.40 6.66
CA VAL A 18 21.41 35.04 6.53
C VAL A 18 20.71 34.05 7.47
N LEU A 19 20.47 34.44 8.72
CA LEU A 19 19.73 33.61 9.68
C LEU A 19 18.29 33.38 9.21
N CYS A 20 17.61 34.42 8.72
CA CYS A 20 16.25 34.31 8.19
C CYS A 20 16.21 33.36 6.99
N ALA A 21 17.13 33.51 6.04
CA ALA A 21 17.27 32.61 4.89
C ALA A 21 17.51 31.16 5.34
N PHE A 22 18.37 30.94 6.34
CA PHE A 22 18.65 29.61 6.87
C PHE A 22 17.42 28.97 7.53
N VAL A 23 16.63 29.74 8.27
CA VAL A 23 15.37 29.27 8.87
C VAL A 23 14.37 28.87 7.79
N ILE A 24 14.18 29.72 6.77
CA ILE A 24 13.30 29.43 5.63
C ILE A 24 13.75 28.16 4.91
N LEU A 25 15.05 28.03 4.65
CA LEU A 25 15.64 26.84 4.02
C LEU A 25 15.41 25.59 4.87
N SER A 26 15.59 25.68 6.19
CA SER A 26 15.42 24.56 7.11
C SER A 26 13.97 24.07 7.14
N ILE A 27 13.00 25.00 7.21
CA ILE A 27 11.58 24.68 7.16
C ILE A 27 11.21 24.04 5.81
N SER A 28 11.70 24.63 4.72
CA SER A 28 11.47 24.11 3.36
C SER A 28 12.02 22.70 3.21
N ALA A 29 13.24 22.44 3.69
CA ALA A 29 13.86 21.12 3.66
C ALA A 29 13.07 20.09 4.49
N ALA A 30 12.57 20.49 5.67
CA ALA A 30 11.74 19.62 6.49
C ALA A 30 10.45 19.21 5.78
N ILE A 31 9.78 20.15 5.11
CA ILE A 31 8.56 19.87 4.34
C ILE A 31 8.84 18.93 3.16
N VAL A 32 9.93 19.17 2.43
CA VAL A 32 10.35 18.29 1.32
C VAL A 32 10.62 16.87 1.84
N LEU A 33 11.35 16.74 2.95
CA LEU A 33 11.65 15.43 3.53
C LEU A 33 10.39 14.68 3.97
N GLN A 34 9.44 15.37 4.60
CA GLN A 34 8.15 14.78 4.98
C GLN A 34 7.37 14.30 3.76
N THR A 35 7.40 15.09 2.68
CA THR A 35 6.73 14.75 1.41
C THR A 35 7.36 13.51 0.78
N VAL A 36 8.69 13.42 0.74
CA VAL A 36 9.41 12.24 0.23
C VAL A 36 9.08 11.01 1.08
N GLN A 37 9.11 11.11 2.41
CA GLN A 37 8.76 10.01 3.29
C GLN A 37 7.32 9.51 3.06
N LEU A 38 6.38 10.42 2.87
CA LEU A 38 4.99 10.06 2.57
C LEU A 38 4.87 9.40 1.19
N ALA A 39 5.56 9.92 0.18
CA ALA A 39 5.59 9.35 -1.15
C ALA A 39 6.18 7.94 -1.15
N THR A 40 7.29 7.71 -0.43
CA THR A 40 7.91 6.38 -0.30
C THR A 40 6.97 5.39 0.38
N LYS A 41 6.33 5.78 1.49
CA LYS A 41 5.34 4.93 2.18
C LYS A 41 4.15 4.61 1.27
N SER A 42 3.64 5.61 0.56
CA SER A 42 2.54 5.45 -0.39
C SER A 42 2.90 4.51 -1.53
N SER A 43 4.11 4.67 -2.10
CA SER A 43 4.60 3.80 -3.18
C SER A 43 4.74 2.35 -2.72
N ALA A 44 5.32 2.11 -1.54
CA ALA A 44 5.47 0.77 -1.00
C ALA A 44 4.10 0.09 -0.77
N MET A 45 3.13 0.83 -0.22
CA MET A 45 1.76 0.31 -0.05
C MET A 45 1.06 0.06 -1.39
N ALA A 46 1.30 0.90 -2.40
CA ALA A 46 0.73 0.73 -3.73
C ALA A 46 1.29 -0.52 -4.44
N GLU A 47 2.59 -0.77 -4.32
CA GLU A 47 3.26 -1.97 -4.85
C GLU A 47 2.78 -3.25 -4.16
N GLU A 48 2.65 -3.22 -2.83
CA GLU A 48 2.08 -4.32 -2.04
C GLU A 48 0.65 -4.65 -2.51
N LYS A 49 -0.20 -3.62 -2.64
CA LYS A 49 -1.58 -3.77 -3.12
C LYS A 49 -1.64 -4.31 -4.55
N MET A 50 -0.78 -3.81 -5.44
CA MET A 50 -0.73 -4.28 -6.83
C MET A 50 -0.37 -5.76 -6.90
N THR A 51 0.66 -6.18 -6.15
CA THR A 51 1.07 -7.59 -6.05
C THR A 51 -0.09 -8.48 -5.62
N ILE A 52 -0.80 -8.11 -4.57
CA ILE A 52 -1.94 -8.90 -4.08
C ILE A 52 -3.06 -8.97 -5.12
N LEU A 53 -3.42 -7.85 -5.75
CA LEU A 53 -4.47 -7.82 -6.78
C LEU A 53 -4.12 -8.69 -8.01
N THR A 54 -2.84 -8.91 -8.30
CA THR A 54 -2.42 -9.82 -9.36
C THR A 54 -2.44 -11.30 -8.96
N ILE A 55 -2.34 -11.60 -7.66
CA ILE A 55 -2.25 -12.97 -7.15
C ILE A 55 -3.62 -13.52 -6.78
N VAL A 56 -4.53 -12.70 -6.25
CA VAL A 56 -5.89 -13.12 -5.86
C VAL A 56 -6.63 -13.86 -6.99
N PRO A 57 -6.66 -13.39 -8.26
CA PRO A 57 -7.30 -14.13 -9.34
C PRO A 57 -6.64 -15.49 -9.63
N LYS A 58 -5.32 -15.62 -9.41
CA LYS A 58 -4.63 -16.90 -9.56
C LYS A 58 -5.04 -17.87 -8.46
N ILE A 59 -5.17 -17.37 -7.23
CA ILE A 59 -5.63 -18.14 -6.08
C ILE A 59 -7.07 -18.60 -6.34
N GLU A 60 -7.98 -17.70 -6.75
CA GLU A 60 -9.36 -18.03 -7.11
C GLU A 60 -9.42 -19.14 -8.17
N LEU A 61 -8.64 -19.03 -9.24
CA LEU A 61 -8.58 -20.06 -10.29
C LEU A 61 -8.04 -21.40 -9.76
N ALA A 62 -7.01 -21.37 -8.92
CA ALA A 62 -6.44 -22.56 -8.29
C ALA A 62 -7.47 -23.25 -7.37
N ILE A 63 -8.31 -22.49 -6.67
CA ILE A 63 -9.37 -23.00 -5.81
C ILE A 63 -10.49 -23.64 -6.65
N THR A 64 -10.92 -22.99 -7.72
CA THR A 64 -11.96 -23.54 -8.62
C THR A 64 -11.50 -24.83 -9.31
N THR A 65 -10.19 -25.02 -9.50
CA THR A 65 -9.62 -26.19 -10.16
C THR A 65 -9.17 -27.29 -9.20
N ALA A 66 -8.94 -26.98 -7.92
CA ALA A 66 -8.61 -27.97 -6.90
C ALA A 66 -9.84 -28.82 -6.56
N GLU A 67 -9.77 -30.12 -6.87
CA GLU A 67 -10.83 -31.08 -6.59
C GLU A 67 -11.12 -31.18 -5.07
N GLY A 68 -12.41 -31.16 -4.72
CA GLY A 68 -12.91 -31.11 -3.36
C GLY A 68 -12.31 -32.19 -2.46
N GLY A 69 -11.56 -31.76 -1.45
CA GLY A 69 -10.96 -32.60 -0.43
C GLY A 69 -11.37 -32.18 0.97
N GLY A 70 -12.51 -32.70 1.43
CA GLY A 70 -12.85 -32.98 2.83
C GLY A 70 -12.71 -31.87 3.89
N GLY A 71 -13.84 -31.24 4.24
CA GLY A 71 -14.18 -30.77 5.61
C GLY A 71 -13.32 -29.70 6.29
N SER A 72 -12.16 -29.34 5.74
CA SER A 72 -11.26 -28.32 6.29
C SER A 72 -11.20 -27.14 5.33
N SER A 73 -11.21 -25.92 5.89
CA SER A 73 -11.03 -24.69 5.14
C SER A 73 -9.83 -24.79 4.19
N PRO A 74 -10.02 -24.57 2.87
CA PRO A 74 -8.92 -24.61 1.92
C PRO A 74 -7.85 -23.59 2.32
N ARG A 75 -6.60 -24.04 2.33
CA ARG A 75 -5.42 -23.22 2.64
C ARG A 75 -4.29 -23.60 1.70
N GLY A 76 -3.43 -22.65 1.37
CA GLY A 76 -2.33 -22.89 0.46
C GLY A 76 -1.29 -21.78 0.46
N GLU A 77 -0.30 -21.97 -0.40
CA GLU A 77 0.75 -20.98 -0.66
C GLU A 77 0.79 -20.73 -2.17
N THR A 78 0.87 -19.46 -2.57
CA THR A 78 0.99 -19.07 -3.98
C THR A 78 1.94 -17.90 -4.09
N ASP A 79 2.98 -18.05 -4.89
CA ASP A 79 4.03 -17.03 -5.08
C ASP A 79 4.65 -16.56 -3.73
N GLY A 80 4.77 -17.46 -2.74
CA GLY A 80 5.32 -17.16 -1.41
C GLY A 80 4.33 -16.55 -0.41
N LEU A 81 3.09 -16.28 -0.84
CA LEU A 81 2.01 -15.78 0.01
C LEU A 81 1.17 -16.93 0.55
N HIS A 82 0.95 -16.94 1.85
CA HIS A 82 0.06 -17.90 2.49
C HIS A 82 -1.37 -17.40 2.39
N TRP A 83 -2.32 -18.28 2.14
CA TRP A 83 -3.73 -17.91 2.07
C TRP A 83 -4.64 -18.97 2.68
N GLU A 84 -5.79 -18.52 3.18
CA GLU A 84 -6.81 -19.34 3.83
C GLU A 84 -8.20 -18.89 3.38
N ILE A 85 -9.13 -19.85 3.27
CA ILE A 85 -10.51 -19.59 2.88
C ILE A 85 -11.45 -19.97 4.00
N GLU A 86 -12.35 -19.06 4.35
CA GLU A 86 -13.42 -19.31 5.29
C GLU A 86 -14.77 -19.14 4.60
N PRO A 87 -15.59 -20.20 4.53
CA PRO A 87 -16.96 -20.09 4.05
C PRO A 87 -17.71 -19.05 4.88
N VAL A 88 -18.39 -18.11 4.23
CA VAL A 88 -19.23 -17.14 4.90
C VAL A 88 -20.67 -17.65 4.80
N PRO A 89 -21.34 -17.99 5.91
CA PRO A 89 -22.72 -18.45 5.86
C PRO A 89 -23.61 -17.31 5.38
N PHE A 90 -24.16 -17.43 4.17
CA PHE A 90 -25.22 -16.56 3.68
C PHE A 90 -26.56 -17.13 4.13
N ALA A 91 -27.45 -16.27 4.64
CA ALA A 91 -28.71 -16.68 5.28
C ALA A 91 -29.86 -16.97 4.29
N GLU A 92 -29.61 -17.02 2.97
CA GLU A 92 -30.64 -17.25 1.96
C GLU A 92 -30.31 -18.49 1.12
N GLU A 93 -31.09 -19.57 1.35
CA GLU A 93 -31.01 -20.89 0.72
C GLU A 93 -31.52 -20.91 -0.75
N GLN A 94 -31.00 -20.08 -1.66
CA GLN A 94 -31.55 -20.10 -3.02
C GLN A 94 -30.62 -19.95 -4.23
N ASP A 95 -29.29 -19.93 -4.05
CA ASP A 95 -28.37 -20.09 -5.18
C ASP A 95 -27.20 -21.00 -4.81
N ASP A 96 -26.78 -21.86 -5.75
CA ASP A 96 -25.63 -22.77 -5.63
C ASP A 96 -24.28 -22.01 -5.51
N GLU A 97 -24.30 -20.67 -5.53
CA GLU A 97 -23.14 -19.81 -5.28
C GLU A 97 -23.00 -19.47 -3.80
N GLY A 98 -22.10 -20.19 -3.12
CA GLY A 98 -21.62 -19.79 -1.80
C GLY A 98 -20.67 -18.60 -1.88
N MET A 99 -20.64 -17.74 -0.87
CA MET A 99 -19.58 -16.75 -0.70
C MET A 99 -18.53 -17.27 0.28
N ALA A 100 -17.27 -17.00 0.01
CA ALA A 100 -16.19 -17.27 0.95
C ALA A 100 -15.29 -16.05 1.15
N ARG A 101 -14.69 -15.97 2.33
CA ARG A 101 -13.66 -14.99 2.64
C ARG A 101 -12.30 -15.61 2.35
N LEU A 102 -11.57 -15.01 1.42
CA LEU A 102 -10.16 -15.32 1.17
C LEU A 102 -9.29 -14.37 2.00
N ARG A 103 -8.47 -14.92 2.90
CA ARG A 103 -7.47 -14.18 3.67
C ARG A 103 -6.10 -14.45 3.08
N VAL A 104 -5.40 -13.41 2.64
CA VAL A 104 -4.05 -13.49 2.08
C VAL A 104 -3.07 -12.86 3.05
N PHE A 105 -2.10 -13.65 3.53
CA PHE A 105 -1.09 -13.25 4.49
C PHE A 105 0.20 -12.84 3.78
N LEU A 106 0.72 -11.67 4.14
CA LEU A 106 1.99 -11.17 3.62
C LEU A 106 3.19 -11.92 4.23
N PRO A 107 4.35 -11.92 3.54
CA PRO A 107 5.57 -12.49 4.09
C PRO A 107 5.96 -11.72 5.35
N GLY A 108 5.92 -12.39 6.51
CA GLY A 108 6.12 -11.74 7.82
C GLY A 108 4.90 -11.80 8.75
N GLY A 109 3.74 -12.28 8.29
CA GLY A 109 2.64 -12.79 9.13
C GLY A 109 1.77 -11.77 9.87
N GLU A 110 2.22 -10.52 10.08
CA GLU A 110 1.45 -9.53 10.84
C GLU A 110 0.32 -8.86 10.04
N ARG A 111 0.42 -8.82 8.70
CA ARG A 111 -0.53 -8.13 7.83
C ARG A 111 -1.22 -9.12 6.91
N HIS A 112 -2.54 -9.01 6.80
CA HIS A 112 -3.36 -9.80 5.89
C HIS A 112 -4.39 -8.93 5.17
N TYR A 113 -4.84 -9.43 4.03
CA TYR A 113 -5.90 -8.82 3.22
C TYR A 113 -7.07 -9.78 3.10
N ASP A 114 -8.27 -9.27 3.34
CA ASP A 114 -9.51 -10.02 3.22
C ASP A 114 -10.21 -9.67 1.91
N PHE A 115 -10.56 -10.72 1.14
CA PHE A 115 -11.35 -10.63 -0.08
C PHE A 115 -12.61 -11.47 0.08
N LEU A 116 -13.70 -11.01 -0.52
CA LEU A 116 -14.89 -11.84 -0.70
C LEU A 116 -14.84 -12.43 -2.10
N ILE A 117 -14.89 -13.75 -2.18
CA ILE A 117 -14.79 -14.50 -3.43
C ILE A 117 -16.03 -15.38 -3.58
N ASN A 118 -16.46 -15.58 -4.82
CA ASN A 118 -17.47 -16.58 -5.11
C ASN A 118 -16.84 -17.96 -4.92
N TYR A 119 -17.48 -18.78 -4.11
CA TYR A 119 -17.02 -20.11 -3.76
C TYR A 119 -18.11 -21.11 -4.11
N HIS A 120 -17.87 -21.87 -5.18
CA HIS A 120 -18.72 -22.99 -5.54
C HIS A 120 -18.12 -24.25 -4.92
N PRO A 121 -18.66 -24.76 -3.79
CA PRO A 121 -18.30 -26.11 -3.38
C PRO A 121 -18.80 -27.03 -4.49
N ARG A 122 -17.91 -27.74 -5.20
CA ARG A 122 -18.37 -28.82 -6.07
C ARG A 122 -19.02 -29.87 -5.17
N SER A 123 -20.33 -30.04 -5.34
CA SER A 123 -21.07 -31.16 -4.76
C SER A 123 -20.47 -32.47 -5.31
N PRO A 124 -20.26 -33.50 -4.46
CA PRO A 124 -19.66 -34.77 -4.85
C PRO A 124 -20.48 -35.57 -5.87
#